data_AF-A0A409YXW9-F1
#
_entry.id   AF-A0A409YXW9-F1
#
_cell.length_a   1.000
_cell.length_b   1.000
_cell.length_c   1.000
_cell.angle_alpha   90.00
_cell.angle_beta   90.00
_cell.angle_gamma   90.00
#
_symmetry.space_group_name_H-M   'P 1'
#
loop_
_entity.id
_entity.type
_entity.pdbx_description
1 polymer ?
#
loop_
_entity_poly.entity_id
_entity_poly.type
_entity_poly.pdbx_seq_one_letter_code
_entity_poly.pdbx_strand_id
1 'polypeptide(L)'
;MPARLIRSYQAHILDIERLTHFNSLLESPKAPIVILATNRRNSLVRGTTDILAPHSTPVDLLDREQIGEVVQLRANVQGLKLSPDVAQKLAEEGEKSSIRYDLQLLTPAYILPRRAERNQIELEDIGEKNELFLDTKTSAFLITDASNAS
;
A
#
# COMPACT_ATOMS: atom_id res chain seq x y z
N MET A 1 11.66 9.26 27.83
CA MET A 1 11.91 7.80 27.80
C MET A 1 12.45 7.46 26.42
N PRO A 2 13.64 6.85 26.26
CA PRO A 2 14.17 6.53 24.93
C PRO A 2 13.30 5.42 24.30
N ALA A 3 12.63 5.74 23.19
CA ALA A 3 11.90 4.75 22.41
C ALA A 3 12.90 3.73 21.84
N ARG A 4 12.82 2.48 22.32
CA ARG A 4 13.68 1.40 21.83
C ARG A 4 13.05 0.85 20.56
N LEU A 5 13.50 1.37 19.41
CA LEU A 5 13.06 0.91 18.09
C LEU A 5 13.62 -0.49 17.83
N ILE A 6 12.75 -1.50 17.82
CA ILE A 6 13.11 -2.84 17.36
C ILE A 6 12.67 -2.97 15.91
N ARG A 7 13.64 -2.99 15.00
CA ARG A 7 13.42 -3.16 13.56
C ARG A 7 13.62 -4.64 13.22
N SER A 8 12.53 -5.40 13.06
CA SER A 8 12.63 -6.76 12.51
C SER A 8 12.35 -6.69 11.01
N TYR A 9 13.38 -6.92 10.22
CA TYR A 9 13.20 -7.33 8.83
C TYR A 9 12.78 -8.80 8.87
N GLN A 10 11.65 -9.15 8.24
CA GLN A 10 11.12 -10.52 8.07
C GLN A 10 10.10 -10.99 9.13
N ALA A 11 8.96 -10.29 9.25
CA ALA A 11 7.80 -10.78 10.01
C ALA A 11 7.34 -12.20 9.60
N HIS A 12 7.57 -12.61 8.34
CA HIS A 12 7.25 -13.94 7.83
C HIS A 12 8.08 -15.10 8.41
N ILE A 13 9.06 -14.81 9.26
CA ILE A 13 9.82 -15.84 10.00
C ILE A 13 9.19 -16.11 11.38
N LEU A 14 8.31 -15.23 11.84
CA LEU A 14 7.60 -15.41 13.11
C LEU A 14 6.49 -16.46 12.96
N ASP A 15 6.44 -17.33 13.96
CA ASP A 15 5.42 -18.36 14.11
C ASP A 15 4.17 -17.78 14.77
N ILE A 16 3.00 -18.38 14.56
CA ILE A 16 1.74 -17.87 15.12
C ILE A 16 1.80 -17.73 16.64
N GLU A 17 2.37 -18.71 17.35
CA GLU A 17 2.51 -18.68 18.81
C GLU A 17 3.36 -17.49 19.29
N ARG A 18 4.38 -17.13 18.51
CA ARG A 18 5.24 -15.97 18.79
C ARG A 18 4.50 -14.68 18.52
N LEU A 19 3.63 -14.63 17.49
CA LEU A 19 2.80 -13.47 17.20
C LEU A 19 1.73 -13.25 18.27
N THR A 20 1.11 -14.30 18.81
CA THR A 20 0.16 -14.17 19.94
C THR A 20 0.84 -13.68 21.21
N HIS A 21 2.02 -14.23 21.51
CA HIS A 21 2.83 -13.74 22.64
C HIS A 21 3.26 -12.28 22.43
N PHE A 22 3.61 -11.91 21.20
CA PHE A 22 3.95 -10.53 20.85
C PHE A 22 2.76 -9.58 21.03
N ASN A 23 1.55 -10.01 20.64
CA ASN A 23 0.33 -9.22 20.80
C ASN A 23 0.04 -8.94 22.28
N SER A 24 0.13 -9.97 23.13
CA SER A 24 -0.02 -9.82 24.58
C SER A 24 1.02 -8.90 25.21
N LEU A 25 2.26 -8.87 24.69
CA LEU A 25 3.29 -7.93 25.13
C LEU A 25 3.03 -6.49 24.67
N LEU A 26 2.39 -6.31 23.51
CA LEU A 26 2.01 -5.00 22.96
C LEU A 26 0.79 -4.39 23.66
N GLU A 27 -0.07 -5.20 24.27
CA GLU A 27 -1.19 -4.73 25.11
C GLU A 27 -0.71 -4.04 26.40
N SER A 28 0.56 -4.18 26.77
CA SER A 28 1.13 -3.49 27.93
C SER A 28 1.33 -2.00 27.65
N PRO A 29 0.91 -1.09 28.56
CA PRO A 29 1.08 0.36 28.37
C PRO A 29 2.56 0.83 28.37
N LYS A 30 3.52 -0.06 28.68
CA LYS A 30 4.97 0.20 28.58
C LYS A 30 5.63 -0.50 27.38
N ALA A 31 4.83 -1.02 26.44
CA ALA A 31 5.36 -1.70 25.27
C ALA A 31 6.20 -0.73 24.42
N PRO A 32 7.36 -1.18 23.90
CA PRO A 32 8.14 -0.40 22.95
C PRO A 32 7.41 -0.32 21.60
N ILE A 33 7.66 0.74 20.82
CA ILE A 33 7.16 0.84 19.45
C ILE A 33 7.83 -0.24 18.60
N VAL A 34 7.03 -1.09 17.97
CA VAL A 34 7.50 -2.15 17.07
C VAL A 34 7.17 -1.79 15.64
N ILE A 35 8.17 -1.85 14.76
CA ILE A 35 8.00 -1.71 13.32
C ILE A 35 8.29 -3.07 12.68
N LEU A 36 7.24 -3.71 12.19
CA LEU A 36 7.33 -4.94 11.40
C LEU A 36 7.44 -4.60 9.92
N ALA A 37 8.36 -5.26 9.21
CA ALA A 37 8.49 -5.13 7.77
C ALA A 37 8.44 -6.51 7.09
N THR A 38 7.58 -6.65 6.10
CA THR A 38 7.55 -7.81 5.20
C THR A 38 7.39 -7.37 3.75
N ASN A 39 8.06 -8.08 2.87
CA ASN A 39 8.01 -7.90 1.42
C ASN A 39 7.16 -8.98 0.74
N ARG A 40 6.49 -9.86 1.51
CA ARG A 40 5.57 -10.87 0.99
C ARG A 40 4.14 -10.38 1.10
N ARG A 41 3.42 -10.35 -0.03
CA ARG A 41 2.02 -9.88 -0.10
C ARG A 41 1.09 -10.82 0.66
N ASN A 42 1.13 -12.11 0.33
CA ASN A 42 0.44 -13.18 1.05
C ASN A 42 1.42 -14.32 1.32
N SER A 43 1.38 -14.88 2.52
CA SER A 43 2.17 -16.07 2.85
C SER A 43 1.51 -16.81 4.00
N LEU A 44 1.63 -18.14 3.99
CA LEU A 44 1.19 -18.98 5.11
C LEU A 44 1.83 -18.48 6.41
N VAL A 45 1.00 -18.31 7.44
CA VAL A 45 1.50 -18.06 8.79
C VAL A 45 2.20 -19.34 9.24
N ARG A 46 3.50 -19.25 9.56
CA ARG A 46 4.22 -20.41 10.10
C ARG A 46 3.48 -20.91 11.36
N GLY A 47 3.37 -22.22 11.50
CA GLY A 47 2.63 -22.89 12.58
C GLY A 47 1.15 -23.13 12.31
N THR A 48 0.61 -22.62 11.20
CA THR A 48 -0.76 -22.94 10.75
C THR A 48 -0.73 -23.83 9.53
N THR A 49 -1.65 -24.80 9.47
CA THR A 49 -1.70 -25.77 8.36
C THR A 49 -2.18 -25.11 7.07
N ASP A 50 -3.13 -24.16 7.15
CA ASP A 50 -3.83 -23.62 5.97
C ASP A 50 -4.15 -22.11 6.02
N ILE A 51 -3.64 -21.34 7.01
CA ILE A 51 -4.01 -19.92 7.15
C ILE A 51 -3.13 -19.04 6.28
N LEU A 52 -3.69 -18.65 5.14
CA LEU A 52 -3.06 -17.76 4.17
C LEU A 52 -3.36 -16.31 4.55
N ALA A 53 -2.44 -15.70 5.30
CA ALA A 53 -2.61 -14.34 5.79
C ALA A 53 -1.82 -13.33 4.93
N PRO A 54 -2.40 -12.14 4.68
CA PRO A 54 -1.63 -11.06 4.10
C PRO A 54 -0.47 -10.69 5.01
N HIS A 55 0.72 -10.47 4.42
CA HIS A 55 1.90 -10.08 5.17
C HIS A 55 2.28 -11.06 6.31
N SER A 56 1.85 -12.34 6.25
CA SER A 56 2.07 -13.36 7.29
C SER A 56 1.62 -12.93 8.70
N THR A 57 0.69 -11.98 8.80
CA THR A 57 0.21 -11.43 10.06
C THR A 57 -1.31 -11.66 10.15
N PRO A 58 -1.86 -12.12 11.29
CA PRO A 58 -3.29 -12.29 11.48
C PRO A 58 -4.08 -11.00 11.15
N VAL A 59 -5.29 -11.15 10.61
CA VAL A 59 -6.15 -10.01 10.22
C VAL A 59 -6.44 -9.08 11.42
N ASP A 60 -6.49 -9.63 12.63
CA ASP A 60 -6.67 -8.88 13.88
C ASP A 60 -5.54 -7.86 14.18
N LEU A 61 -4.38 -8.02 13.54
CA LEU A 61 -3.23 -7.10 13.64
C LEU A 61 -3.08 -6.19 12.41
N LEU A 62 -3.97 -6.31 11.43
CA LEU A 62 -3.91 -5.60 10.15
C LEU A 62 -5.13 -4.69 10.01
N ASP A 63 -4.99 -3.44 10.43
CA ASP A 63 -5.92 -2.37 10.02
C ASP A 63 -5.73 -2.09 8.52
N ARG A 64 -6.65 -2.60 7.70
CA ARG A 64 -6.62 -2.46 6.23
C ARG A 64 -7.27 -1.18 5.72
N GLU A 65 -7.66 -0.25 6.59
CA GLU A 65 -8.66 0.76 6.22
C GLU A 65 -8.14 2.16 5.82
N GLN A 66 -6.84 2.38 5.66
CA GLN A 66 -6.32 3.76 5.53
C GLN A 66 -5.61 4.11 4.21
N ILE A 67 -5.82 3.36 3.11
CA ILE A 67 -5.16 3.69 1.83
C ILE A 67 -5.55 5.11 1.37
N GLY A 68 -6.85 5.45 1.45
CA GLY A 68 -7.33 6.80 1.10
C GLY A 68 -6.72 7.89 1.98
N GLU A 69 -6.59 7.65 3.28
CA GLU A 69 -5.97 8.59 4.22
C GLU A 69 -4.47 8.80 3.92
N VAL A 70 -3.74 7.73 3.58
CA VAL A 70 -2.33 7.80 3.22
C VAL A 70 -2.13 8.60 1.92
N VAL A 71 -2.99 8.38 0.92
CA VAL A 71 -2.97 9.14 -0.34
C VAL A 71 -3.28 10.62 -0.07
N GLN A 72 -4.29 10.92 0.75
CA GLN A 72 -4.65 12.28 1.12
C GLN A 72 -3.53 12.98 1.88
N LEU A 73 -2.90 12.29 2.84
CA LEU A 73 -1.77 12.83 3.60
C LEU A 73 -0.58 13.10 2.68
N ARG A 74 -0.28 12.20 1.74
CA ARG A 74 0.77 12.41 0.73
C ARG A 74 0.49 13.64 -0.14
N ALA A 75 -0.74 13.78 -0.61
CA ALA A 75 -1.14 14.93 -1.41
C ALA A 75 -0.97 16.24 -0.64
N ASN A 76 -1.39 16.28 0.63
CA ASN A 76 -1.22 17.44 1.50
C ASN A 76 0.26 17.81 1.69
N VAL A 77 1.14 16.82 1.92
CA VAL A 77 2.60 17.04 2.05
C VAL A 77 3.21 17.62 0.77
N GLN A 78 2.69 17.23 -0.39
CA GLN A 78 3.13 17.74 -1.69
C GLN A 78 2.43 19.04 -2.11
N GLY A 79 1.49 19.56 -1.30
CA GLY A 79 0.70 20.75 -1.62
C GLY A 79 -0.31 20.54 -2.76
N LEU A 80 -0.69 19.28 -3.03
CA LEU A 80 -1.63 18.90 -4.06
C LEU A 80 -3.06 18.94 -3.53
N LYS A 81 -3.98 19.55 -4.29
CA LYS A 81 -5.41 19.53 -3.99
C LYS A 81 -6.07 18.40 -4.77
N LEU A 82 -6.59 17.41 -4.06
CA LEU A 82 -7.40 16.32 -4.63
C LEU A 82 -8.88 16.63 -4.44
N SER A 83 -9.72 16.22 -5.38
CA SER A 83 -11.15 16.09 -5.11
C SER A 83 -11.40 14.88 -4.17
N PRO A 84 -12.50 14.87 -3.39
CA PRO A 84 -12.82 13.76 -2.50
C PRO A 84 -12.98 12.42 -3.26
N ASP A 85 -13.52 12.47 -4.48
CA ASP A 85 -13.75 11.28 -5.30
C ASP A 85 -12.44 10.68 -5.84
N VAL A 86 -11.43 11.52 -6.07
CA VAL A 86 -10.10 11.14 -6.56
C VAL A 86 -9.34 10.32 -5.51
N ALA A 87 -9.44 10.68 -4.23
CA ALA A 87 -8.80 9.92 -3.15
C ALA A 87 -9.41 8.53 -3.01
N GLN A 88 -10.74 8.43 -3.11
CA GLN A 88 -11.43 7.14 -3.07
C GLN A 88 -11.08 6.27 -4.30
N LYS A 89 -11.02 6.88 -5.49
CA LYS A 89 -10.66 6.16 -6.71
C LYS A 89 -9.24 5.59 -6.66
N LEU A 90 -8.28 6.39 -6.17
CA LEU A 90 -6.91 5.93 -5.97
C LEU A 90 -6.82 4.83 -4.91
N ALA A 91 -7.65 4.87 -3.87
CA ALA A 91 -7.70 3.81 -2.87
C ALA A 91 -8.17 2.47 -3.47
N GLU A 92 -9.21 2.50 -4.30
CA GLU A 92 -9.68 1.31 -5.04
C GLU A 92 -8.63 0.75 -6.01
N GLU A 93 -7.89 1.63 -6.70
CA GLU A 93 -6.81 1.24 -7.61
C GLU A 93 -5.61 0.66 -6.86
N GLY A 94 -5.27 1.23 -5.72
CA GLY A 94 -4.20 0.76 -4.84
C GLY A 94 -4.42 -0.61 -4.24
N GLU A 95 -5.69 -0.96 -4.01
CA GLU A 95 -6.08 -2.28 -3.56
C GLU A 95 -5.83 -3.34 -4.65
N LYS A 96 -6.19 -3.02 -5.90
CA LYS A 96 -5.98 -3.90 -7.07
C LYS A 96 -4.50 -4.02 -7.44
N SER A 97 -3.79 -2.90 -7.46
CA SER A 97 -2.39 -2.78 -7.83
C SER A 97 -1.47 -2.83 -6.59
N SER A 98 -0.98 -1.67 -6.16
CA SER A 98 -0.11 -1.42 -5.02
C SER A 98 -0.18 0.07 -4.64
N ILE A 99 -0.26 0.39 -3.35
CA ILE A 99 -0.22 1.78 -2.85
C ILE A 99 1.01 2.55 -3.37
N ARG A 100 2.14 1.85 -3.57
CA ARG A 100 3.34 2.47 -4.13
C ARG A 100 3.10 3.05 -5.53
N TYR A 101 2.30 2.35 -6.34
CA TYR A 101 1.92 2.78 -7.67
C TYR A 101 1.11 4.08 -7.58
N ASP A 102 0.05 4.12 -6.77
CA ASP A 102 -0.79 5.34 -6.64
C ASP A 102 0.01 6.55 -6.13
N LEU A 103 0.89 6.34 -5.15
CA LEU A 103 1.71 7.43 -4.61
C LEU A 103 2.72 7.97 -5.63
N GLN A 104 3.27 7.10 -6.48
CA GLN A 104 4.16 7.53 -7.57
C GLN A 104 3.38 8.33 -8.61
N LEU A 105 2.13 7.95 -8.85
CA LEU A 105 1.24 8.56 -9.83
C LEU A 105 0.70 9.95 -9.43
N LEU A 106 0.73 10.33 -8.15
CA LEU A 106 0.37 11.69 -7.71
C LEU A 106 1.28 12.76 -8.34
N THR A 107 2.54 12.43 -8.61
CA THR A 107 3.53 13.36 -9.16
C THR A 107 3.23 13.74 -10.62
N PRO A 108 3.02 12.80 -11.55
CA PRO A 108 2.58 13.12 -12.90
C PRO A 108 1.13 13.64 -12.95
N ALA A 109 0.24 13.18 -12.05
CA ALA A 109 -1.13 13.69 -11.97
C ALA A 109 -1.21 15.18 -11.62
N TYR A 110 -0.16 15.78 -11.06
CA TYR A 110 -0.08 17.23 -10.85
C TYR A 110 0.18 18.04 -12.13
N ILE A 111 0.73 17.40 -13.17
CA ILE A 111 1.14 18.08 -14.40
C ILE A 111 -0.05 18.26 -15.35
N LEU A 112 -1.02 17.32 -15.35
CA LEU A 112 -2.19 17.34 -16.23
C LEU A 112 -3.15 18.51 -15.93
N PRO A 113 -3.56 18.78 -14.67
CA PRO A 113 -4.44 19.92 -14.35
C PRO A 113 -3.80 21.26 -14.73
N ARG A 114 -2.48 21.39 -14.56
CA ARG A 114 -1.73 22.60 -14.93
C ARG A 114 -1.77 22.90 -16.42
N ARG A 115 -1.83 21.88 -17.27
CA ARG A 115 -2.05 22.07 -18.71
C ARG A 115 -3.46 22.56 -19.02
N ALA A 116 -4.43 22.18 -18.19
CA ALA A 116 -5.82 22.60 -18.28
C ALA A 116 -6.13 23.86 -17.44
N GLU A 117 -5.11 24.60 -16.97
CA GLU A 117 -5.24 25.77 -16.09
C GLU A 117 -6.00 25.53 -14.77
N ARG A 118 -6.13 24.26 -14.36
CA ARG A 118 -6.77 23.81 -13.12
C ARG A 118 -5.72 23.60 -12.02
N ASN A 119 -6.10 23.90 -10.77
CA ASN A 119 -5.26 23.74 -9.57
C ASN A 119 -5.69 22.59 -8.67
N GLN A 120 -6.65 21.77 -9.11
CA GLN A 120 -7.20 20.62 -8.41
C GLN A 120 -7.16 19.42 -9.36
N ILE A 121 -6.77 18.26 -8.83
CA ILE A 121 -6.79 16.99 -9.56
C ILE A 121 -8.21 16.46 -9.51
N GLU A 122 -8.78 16.14 -10.68
CA GLU A 122 -10.10 15.57 -10.86
C GLU A 122 -10.03 14.13 -11.40
N LEU A 123 -11.16 13.44 -11.45
CA LEU A 123 -11.24 12.04 -11.89
C LEU A 123 -10.78 11.84 -13.34
N GLU A 124 -11.03 12.84 -14.20
CA GLU A 124 -10.62 12.82 -15.61
C GLU A 124 -9.09 12.71 -15.75
N ASP A 125 -8.35 13.43 -14.90
CA ASP A 125 -6.89 13.42 -14.92
C ASP A 125 -6.33 12.06 -14.46
N ILE A 126 -7.05 11.31 -13.61
CA ILE A 126 -6.68 9.93 -13.27
C ILE A 126 -6.92 9.01 -14.46
N GLY A 127 -8.06 9.16 -15.15
CA GLY A 127 -8.41 8.34 -16.31
C GLY A 127 -7.38 8.43 -17.43
N GLU A 128 -7.03 9.65 -17.84
CA GLU A 128 -6.01 9.91 -18.87
C GLU A 128 -4.63 9.39 -18.44
N LYS A 129 -4.31 9.48 -17.14
CA LYS A 129 -3.04 8.97 -16.59
C LYS A 129 -2.92 7.44 -16.64
N ASN A 130 -4.01 6.70 -16.47
CA ASN A 130 -3.99 5.23 -16.53
C ASN A 130 -3.70 4.69 -17.95
N GLU A 131 -3.92 5.50 -18.99
CA GLU A 131 -3.50 5.18 -20.36
C GLU A 131 -2.00 5.44 -20.57
N LEU A 132 -1.45 6.46 -19.89
CA LEU A 132 -0.06 6.89 -20.03
C LEU A 132 0.92 6.07 -19.19
N PHE A 133 0.50 5.57 -18.04
CA PHE A 133 1.35 4.82 -17.10
C PHE A 133 0.74 3.44 -16.81
N LEU A 134 1.56 2.40 -16.97
CA LEU A 134 1.16 1.01 -16.75
C LEU A 134 1.68 0.51 -15.40
N ASP A 135 0.84 -0.24 -14.67
CA ASP A 135 1.29 -1.01 -13.50
C ASP A 135 2.16 -2.20 -13.95
N THR A 136 3.04 -2.64 -13.05
CA THR A 136 3.98 -3.74 -13.25
C THR A 136 3.28 -5.05 -13.67
N LYS A 137 2.08 -5.30 -13.14
CA LYS A 137 1.28 -6.48 -13.50
C LYS A 137 0.80 -6.40 -14.94
N THR A 138 0.25 -5.25 -15.34
CA THR A 138 -0.27 -5.01 -16.69
C THR A 138 0.87 -5.02 -17.71
N SER A 139 2.02 -4.42 -17.38
CA SER A 139 3.19 -4.45 -18.27
C SER A 139 3.72 -5.87 -18.47
N ALA A 140 3.78 -6.70 -17.42
CA ALA A 140 4.23 -8.08 -17.52
C ALA A 140 3.29 -8.94 -18.38
N PHE A 141 1.98 -8.71 -18.27
CA PHE A 141 0.97 -9.36 -19.10
C PHE A 141 1.14 -9.01 -20.58
N LEU A 142 1.23 -7.73 -20.92
CA LEU A 142 1.40 -7.26 -22.31
C LEU A 142 2.68 -7.79 -22.97
N ILE A 143 3.78 -7.88 -22.23
CA ILE A 143 5.04 -8.44 -22.74
C ILE A 143 4.88 -9.94 -23.05
N THR A 144 4.17 -10.67 -22.20
CA THR A 144 3.94 -12.11 -22.37
C THR A 144 3.03 -12.40 -23.56
N ASP A 145 1.96 -11.64 -23.73
CA ASP A 145 1.07 -11.74 -24.89
C ASP A 145 1.77 -11.37 -26.19
N ALA A 146 2.59 -10.31 -26.19
CA ALA A 146 3.38 -9.92 -27.34
C ALA A 146 4.42 -11.00 -27.73
N SER A 147 4.99 -11.71 -26.75
CA SER A 147 5.93 -12.82 -27.00
C SER A 147 5.26 -14.11 -27.48
N ASN A 148 3.97 -14.32 -27.20
CA ASN A 148 3.21 -15.48 -27.65
C ASN A 148 2.59 -15.29 -29.04
N ALA A 149 2.51 -14.04 -29.53
CA ALA A 149 1.98 -13.69 -30.85
C ALA A 149 3.05 -13.69 -31.97
N SER A 150 4.32 -13.98 -31.63
CA SER A 150 5.48 -14.13 -32.53
C SER A 150 5.99 -15.56 -32.54
#